data_AF-A0A502G6Z8-F1
#
_entry.id   AF-A0A502G6Z8-F1
#
_cell.length_a   1.000
_cell.length_b   1.000
_cell.length_c   1.000
_cell.angle_alpha   90.00
_cell.angle_beta   90.00
_cell.angle_gamma   90.00
#
_symmetry.space_group_name_H-M   'P 1'
#
loop_
_entity.id
_entity.type
_entity.pdbx_description
1 polymer ?
#
loop_
_entity_poly.entity_id
_entity_poly.type
_entity_poly.pdbx_seq_one_letter_code
_entity_poly.pdbx_strand_id
1 'polypeptide(L)'
;MSLTAPVLSAIIASTVAGIGVVAQLLIAYLARKQITKQLDLQHLVSHRSTASFIADKRQKWIDELRTDMAFHLALSQEIIWKWDAMRDRAKLRVMQDATDANGEVDQIKAEEIYQEAADAFSPENGARDREHQERHTRIMFRLNPQEKLHIMLRDCLVDIRSTIGNYQGIRTPTETQFQLKEMIRLIGEAQTYTEAILGAEWRRVKQEVAYPEVLMSTIPKPSSDN
;
A
#
# COMPACT_ATOMS: atom_id res chain seq x y z
N MET A 1 1.10 -19.16 91.24
CA MET A 1 0.74 -17.89 90.60
C MET A 1 -0.34 -18.20 89.56
N SER A 2 -1.61 -18.07 89.90
CA SER A 2 -2.74 -18.37 89.02
C SER A 2 -2.99 -17.17 88.09
N LEU A 3 -2.93 -17.39 86.78
CA LEU A 3 -3.31 -16.39 85.78
C LEU A 3 -4.80 -16.08 85.97
N THR A 4 -5.15 -14.82 86.21
CA THR A 4 -6.55 -14.39 86.29
C THR A 4 -7.17 -14.41 84.90
N ALA A 5 -8.46 -14.75 84.79
CA ALA A 5 -9.21 -14.79 83.53
C ALA A 5 -8.96 -13.60 82.56
N PRO A 6 -8.83 -12.32 83.02
CA PRO A 6 -8.53 -11.20 82.14
C PRO A 6 -7.10 -11.18 81.57
N VAL A 7 -6.11 -11.75 82.27
CA VAL A 7 -4.73 -11.81 81.77
C VAL A 7 -4.60 -12.88 80.69
N LEU A 8 -5.28 -14.02 80.86
CA LEU A 8 -5.32 -15.09 79.87
C LEU A 8 -6.03 -14.65 78.57
N SER A 9 -7.14 -13.92 78.67
CA SER A 9 -7.85 -13.39 77.50
C SER A 9 -7.04 -12.33 76.76
N ALA A 10 -6.30 -11.47 77.47
CA ALA A 10 -5.41 -10.48 76.86
C ALA A 10 -4.26 -11.12 76.08
N ILE A 11 -3.63 -12.19 76.61
CA ILE A 11 -2.55 -12.92 75.93
C ILE A 11 -3.05 -13.63 74.67
N ILE A 12 -4.24 -14.25 74.73
CA ILE A 12 -4.85 -14.90 73.55
C ILE A 12 -5.18 -13.85 72.49
N ALA A 13 -5.79 -12.73 72.88
CA ALA A 13 -6.13 -11.65 71.96
C ALA A 13 -4.89 -11.03 71.30
N SER A 14 -3.80 -10.79 72.04
CA SER A 14 -2.55 -10.27 71.48
C SER A 14 -1.88 -11.24 70.53
N THR A 15 -1.97 -12.55 70.81
CA THR A 15 -1.40 -13.60 69.94
C THR A 15 -2.19 -13.72 68.64
N VAL A 16 -3.52 -13.73 68.71
CA VAL A 16 -4.40 -13.76 67.52
C VAL A 16 -4.23 -12.48 66.69
N ALA A 17 -4.14 -11.31 67.33
CA ALA A 17 -3.88 -10.05 66.64
C ALA A 17 -2.49 -10.03 65.96
N GLY A 18 -1.46 -10.53 66.63
CA GLY A 18 -0.11 -10.65 66.06
C GLY A 18 -0.06 -11.56 64.82
N ILE A 19 -0.70 -12.74 64.90
CA ILE A 19 -0.84 -13.65 63.76
C ILE A 19 -1.64 -13.00 62.63
N GLY A 20 -2.71 -12.27 62.97
CA GLY A 20 -3.53 -11.52 62.01
C GLY A 20 -2.74 -10.46 61.24
N VAL A 21 -1.89 -9.67 61.92
CA VAL A 21 -1.04 -8.65 61.29
C VAL A 21 0.00 -9.28 60.37
N VAL A 22 0.65 -10.37 60.80
CA VAL A 22 1.63 -11.09 59.97
C VAL A 22 0.96 -11.68 58.73
N ALA A 23 -0.23 -12.29 58.88
CA ALA A 23 -1.00 -12.80 57.76
C ALA A 23 -1.41 -11.69 56.78
N GLN A 24 -1.87 -10.53 57.29
CA GLN A 24 -2.21 -9.36 56.47
C GLN A 24 -1.01 -8.81 55.69
N LEU A 25 0.16 -8.71 56.32
CA LEU A 25 1.39 -8.29 55.63
C LEU A 25 1.79 -9.27 54.53
N LEU A 26 1.65 -10.57 54.78
CA LEU A 26 1.96 -11.61 53.81
C LEU A 26 0.97 -11.60 52.63
N ILE A 27 -0.32 -11.44 52.90
CA ILE A 27 -1.37 -11.25 51.89
C ILE A 27 -1.09 -9.99 51.06
N ALA A 28 -0.76 -8.86 51.70
CA ALA A 28 -0.46 -7.62 50.99
C ALA A 28 0.79 -7.75 50.10
N TYR A 29 1.83 -8.45 50.58
CA TYR A 29 3.04 -8.73 49.79
C TYR A 29 2.74 -9.60 48.57
N LEU A 30 1.98 -10.69 48.74
CA LEU A 30 1.57 -11.56 47.64
C LEU A 30 0.66 -10.83 46.64
N ALA A 31 -0.28 -10.03 47.12
CA ALA A 31 -1.17 -9.21 46.30
C ALA A 31 -0.39 -8.20 45.46
N ARG A 32 0.60 -7.49 46.03
CA ARG A 32 1.48 -6.59 45.27
C ARG A 32 2.22 -7.32 44.16
N LYS A 33 2.79 -8.50 44.44
CA LYS A 33 3.48 -9.33 43.45
C LYS A 33 2.54 -9.83 42.34
N GLN A 34 1.27 -10.05 42.66
CA GLN A 34 0.27 -10.45 41.67
C GLN A 34 -0.19 -9.27 40.82
N ILE A 35 -0.37 -8.09 41.41
CA ILE A 35 -0.71 -6.85 40.70
C ILE A 35 0.37 -6.48 39.69
N THR A 36 1.66 -6.56 40.06
CA THR A 36 2.75 -6.27 39.10
C THR A 36 2.72 -7.22 37.92
N LYS A 37 2.54 -8.54 38.16
CA LYS A 37 2.39 -9.53 37.08
C LYS A 37 1.17 -9.29 36.20
N GLN A 38 0.05 -8.85 36.79
CA GLN A 38 -1.16 -8.51 36.04
C GLN A 38 -0.97 -7.26 35.20
N LEU A 39 -0.28 -6.25 35.72
CA LEU A 39 0.07 -5.04 34.98
C LEU A 39 0.98 -5.37 33.79
N ASP A 40 2.01 -6.19 33.99
CA ASP A 40 2.90 -6.64 32.92
C ASP A 40 2.14 -7.39 31.83
N LEU A 41 1.21 -8.28 32.22
CA LEU A 41 0.34 -8.99 31.28
C LEU A 41 -0.59 -8.03 30.53
N GLN A 42 -1.18 -7.05 31.21
CA GLN A 42 -2.03 -6.03 30.56
C GLN A 42 -1.24 -5.18 29.57
N HIS A 43 -0.02 -4.75 29.92
CA HIS A 43 0.88 -4.05 29.00
C HIS A 43 1.20 -4.89 27.78
N LEU A 44 1.55 -6.16 27.96
CA LEU A 44 1.86 -7.07 26.85
C LEU A 44 0.65 -7.29 25.93
N VAL A 45 -0.54 -7.50 26.50
CA VAL A 45 -1.79 -7.63 25.73
C VAL A 45 -2.11 -6.34 24.97
N SER A 46 -1.94 -5.19 25.61
CA SER A 46 -2.17 -3.87 25.01
C SER A 46 -1.20 -3.61 23.85
N HIS A 47 0.10 -3.87 24.04
CA HIS A 47 1.12 -3.73 22.99
C HIS A 47 0.83 -4.65 21.81
N ARG A 48 0.49 -5.91 22.07
CA ARG A 48 0.14 -6.87 21.02
C ARG A 48 -1.11 -6.43 20.25
N SER A 49 -2.15 -5.98 20.94
CA SER A 49 -3.37 -5.47 20.30
C SER A 49 -3.09 -4.25 19.42
N THR A 50 -2.27 -3.32 19.90
CA THR A 50 -1.88 -2.13 19.15
C THR A 50 -1.05 -2.50 17.92
N ALA A 51 -0.05 -3.38 18.07
CA ALA A 51 0.77 -3.87 16.97
C ALA A 51 -0.07 -4.61 15.92
N SER A 52 -1.01 -5.46 16.34
CA SER A 52 -1.96 -6.11 15.42
C SER A 52 -2.82 -5.10 14.67
N PHE A 53 -3.33 -4.06 15.33
CA PHE A 53 -4.09 -3.01 14.65
C PHE A 53 -3.26 -2.26 13.61
N ILE A 54 -2.02 -1.88 13.95
CA ILE A 54 -1.09 -1.23 13.00
C ILE A 54 -0.80 -2.16 11.82
N ALA A 55 -0.55 -3.45 12.10
CA ALA A 55 -0.32 -4.47 11.09
C ALA A 55 -1.51 -4.61 10.12
N ASP A 56 -2.75 -4.62 10.63
CA ASP A 56 -3.95 -4.68 9.78
C ASP A 56 -4.07 -3.45 8.87
N LYS A 57 -3.72 -2.25 9.36
CA LYS A 57 -3.71 -1.03 8.54
C LYS A 57 -2.64 -1.09 7.46
N ARG A 58 -1.44 -1.57 7.78
CA ARG A 58 -0.36 -1.72 6.81
C ARG A 58 -0.66 -2.82 5.79
N GLN A 59 -1.26 -3.93 6.22
CA GLN A 59 -1.74 -4.99 5.33
C GLN A 59 -2.79 -4.45 4.35
N LYS A 60 -3.73 -3.65 4.84
CA LYS A 60 -4.69 -2.96 3.95
C LYS A 60 -4.00 -2.04 2.95
N TRP A 61 -3.00 -1.27 3.37
CA TRP A 61 -2.20 -0.44 2.45
C TRP A 61 -1.47 -1.29 1.39
N ILE A 62 -0.89 -2.44 1.77
CA ILE A 62 -0.25 -3.40 0.86
C ILE A 62 -1.25 -3.89 -0.20
N ASP A 63 -2.45 -4.27 0.24
CA ASP A 63 -3.47 -4.82 -0.65
C ASP A 63 -4.02 -3.76 -1.61
N GLU A 64 -4.26 -2.55 -1.12
CA GLU A 64 -4.67 -1.42 -1.96
C GLU A 64 -3.60 -1.03 -2.98
N LEU A 65 -2.33 -0.97 -2.58
CA LEU A 65 -1.24 -0.67 -3.51
C LEU A 65 -1.13 -1.77 -4.58
N ARG A 66 -1.24 -3.05 -4.20
CA ARG A 66 -1.23 -4.16 -5.15
C ARG A 66 -2.37 -4.05 -6.16
N THR A 67 -3.58 -3.79 -5.69
CA THR A 67 -4.75 -3.64 -6.56
C THR A 67 -4.61 -2.43 -7.49
N ASP A 68 -4.27 -1.25 -6.96
CA ASP A 68 -4.15 -0.04 -7.77
C ASP A 68 -3.04 -0.18 -8.83
N MET A 69 -1.89 -0.77 -8.48
CA MET A 69 -0.80 -1.06 -9.42
C MET A 69 -1.25 -2.00 -10.54
N ALA A 70 -1.93 -3.10 -10.21
CA ALA A 70 -2.42 -4.04 -11.22
C ALA A 70 -3.37 -3.35 -12.21
N PHE A 71 -4.30 -2.53 -11.72
CA PHE A 71 -5.21 -1.76 -12.56
C PHE A 71 -4.48 -0.72 -13.41
N HIS A 72 -3.56 0.05 -12.82
CA HIS A 72 -2.80 1.08 -13.54
C HIS A 72 -1.98 0.47 -14.68
N LEU A 73 -1.26 -0.63 -14.43
CA LEU A 73 -0.43 -1.29 -15.44
C LEU A 73 -1.28 -1.93 -16.54
N ALA A 74 -2.40 -2.57 -16.19
CA ALA A 74 -3.32 -3.14 -17.16
C ALA A 74 -3.92 -2.05 -18.09
N LEU A 75 -4.38 -0.93 -17.51
CA LEU A 75 -4.89 0.20 -18.28
C LEU A 75 -3.81 0.83 -19.17
N SER A 76 -2.56 0.87 -18.70
CA SER A 76 -1.43 1.39 -19.50
C SER A 76 -1.25 0.58 -20.80
N GLN A 77 -1.30 -0.75 -20.71
CA GLN A 77 -1.23 -1.63 -21.87
C GLN A 77 -2.47 -1.51 -22.75
N GLU A 78 -3.66 -1.50 -22.13
CA GLU A 78 -4.92 -1.43 -22.87
C GLU A 78 -4.99 -0.15 -23.71
N ILE A 79 -4.66 1.01 -23.15
CA ILE A 79 -4.67 2.29 -23.88
C ILE A 79 -3.80 2.17 -25.13
N ILE A 80 -2.56 1.69 -24.98
CA ILE A 80 -1.63 1.54 -26.10
C ILE A 80 -2.14 0.56 -27.16
N TRP A 81 -2.66 -0.60 -26.75
CA TRP A 81 -3.21 -1.58 -27.70
C TRP A 81 -4.45 -1.07 -28.43
N LYS A 82 -5.30 -0.27 -27.76
CA LYS A 82 -6.49 0.33 -28.39
C LYS A 82 -6.11 1.38 -29.42
N TRP A 83 -5.10 2.20 -29.15
CA TRP A 83 -4.53 3.12 -30.14
C TRP A 83 -3.99 2.37 -31.36
N ASP A 84 -3.29 1.26 -31.14
CA ASP A 84 -2.75 0.46 -32.23
C ASP A 84 -3.86 -0.17 -33.09
N ALA A 85 -4.83 -0.81 -32.43
CA ALA A 85 -5.99 -1.39 -33.11
C ALA A 85 -6.86 -0.36 -33.83
N MET A 86 -6.91 0.89 -33.36
CA MET A 86 -7.56 1.98 -34.08
C MET A 86 -6.79 2.32 -35.36
N ARG A 87 -5.47 2.52 -35.27
CA ARG A 87 -4.63 2.84 -36.43
C ARG A 87 -4.61 1.74 -37.48
N ASP A 88 -4.58 0.47 -37.07
CA ASP A 88 -4.65 -0.66 -37.99
C ASP A 88 -5.99 -0.69 -38.75
N ARG A 89 -7.10 -0.42 -38.06
CA ARG A 89 -8.42 -0.32 -38.69
C ARG A 89 -8.49 0.87 -39.65
N ALA A 90 -7.95 2.02 -39.28
CA ALA A 90 -7.88 3.18 -40.16
C ALA A 90 -7.01 2.89 -41.39
N LYS A 91 -5.87 2.23 -41.23
CA LYS A 91 -5.00 1.81 -42.35
C LYS A 91 -5.72 0.89 -43.34
N LEU A 92 -6.54 -0.05 -42.85
CA LEU A 92 -7.36 -0.90 -43.73
C LEU A 92 -8.39 -0.08 -44.52
N ARG A 93 -9.03 0.91 -43.89
CA ARG A 93 -9.95 1.83 -44.59
C ARG A 93 -9.23 2.67 -45.65
N VAL A 94 -8.02 3.16 -45.36
CA VAL A 94 -7.21 3.88 -46.36
C VAL A 94 -6.92 3.00 -47.59
N MET A 95 -6.58 1.72 -47.37
CA MET A 95 -6.35 0.76 -48.46
C MET A 95 -7.61 0.48 -49.30
N GLN A 96 -8.80 0.58 -48.71
CA GLN A 96 -10.07 0.30 -49.39
C GLN A 96 -10.64 1.54 -50.09
N ASP A 97 -10.60 2.69 -49.41
CA ASP A 97 -11.37 3.87 -49.79
C ASP A 97 -10.49 4.95 -50.43
N ALA A 98 -9.20 4.99 -50.11
CA ALA A 98 -8.28 6.06 -50.51
C ALA A 98 -7.12 5.57 -51.39
N THR A 99 -7.09 4.28 -51.76
CA THR A 99 -6.09 3.72 -52.67
C THR A 99 -6.75 3.38 -54.01
N ASP A 100 -6.16 3.84 -55.11
CA ASP A 100 -6.68 3.56 -56.45
C ASP A 100 -6.28 2.16 -56.95
N ALA A 101 -6.75 1.79 -58.15
CA ALA A 101 -6.43 0.49 -58.76
C ALA A 101 -4.94 0.33 -59.12
N ASN A 102 -4.16 1.41 -59.16
CA ASN A 102 -2.73 1.42 -59.41
C ASN A 102 -1.90 1.36 -58.10
N GLY A 103 -2.55 1.46 -56.94
CA GLY A 103 -1.90 1.49 -55.64
C GLY A 103 -1.49 2.89 -55.17
N GLU A 104 -1.89 3.95 -55.88
CA GLU A 104 -1.64 5.33 -55.48
C GLU A 104 -2.64 5.73 -54.38
N VAL A 105 -2.12 6.36 -53.32
CA VAL A 105 -2.89 6.75 -52.15
C VAL A 105 -3.24 8.24 -52.24
N ASP A 106 -4.53 8.56 -52.26
CA ASP A 106 -5.03 9.91 -52.04
C ASP A 106 -4.75 10.33 -50.60
N GLN A 107 -3.71 11.16 -50.43
CA GLN A 107 -3.24 11.59 -49.12
C GLN A 107 -4.26 12.43 -48.36
N ILE A 108 -5.10 13.21 -49.05
CA ILE A 108 -6.11 14.05 -48.39
C ILE A 108 -7.18 13.15 -47.80
N LYS A 109 -7.70 12.22 -48.60
CA LYS A 109 -8.69 11.26 -48.15
C LYS A 109 -8.16 10.32 -47.07
N ALA A 110 -6.88 9.93 -47.16
CA ALA A 110 -6.24 9.12 -46.14
C ALA A 110 -6.16 9.84 -44.79
N GLU A 111 -5.76 11.11 -44.78
CA GLU A 111 -5.71 11.92 -43.55
C GLU A 111 -7.11 12.12 -42.96
N GLU A 112 -8.14 12.36 -43.78
CA GLU A 112 -9.53 12.44 -43.33
C GLU A 112 -9.99 11.16 -42.63
N ILE A 113 -9.65 9.98 -43.16
CA ILE A 113 -9.97 8.68 -42.55
C ILE A 113 -9.28 8.52 -41.19
N TYR A 114 -7.99 8.89 -41.10
CA TYR A 114 -7.25 8.82 -39.83
C TYR A 114 -7.83 9.77 -38.79
N GLN A 115 -8.14 11.00 -39.18
CA GLN A 115 -8.73 12.01 -38.29
C GLN A 115 -10.11 11.58 -37.80
N GLU A 116 -10.99 11.09 -38.69
CA GLU A 116 -12.32 10.57 -38.32
C GLU A 116 -12.20 9.41 -37.31
N ALA A 117 -11.27 8.48 -37.55
CA ALA A 117 -11.04 7.36 -36.64
C ALA A 117 -10.53 7.82 -35.27
N ALA A 118 -9.64 8.82 -35.24
CA ALA A 118 -9.14 9.41 -34.00
C ALA A 118 -10.25 10.14 -33.23
N ASP A 119 -11.08 10.93 -33.92
CA ASP A 119 -12.19 11.68 -33.32
C ASP A 119 -13.26 10.74 -32.75
N ALA A 120 -13.60 9.66 -33.46
CA ALA A 120 -14.52 8.64 -32.99
C ALA A 120 -13.98 7.88 -31.77
N PHE A 121 -12.66 7.67 -31.70
CA PHE A 121 -12.01 6.96 -30.60
C PHE A 121 -11.79 7.84 -29.35
N SER A 122 -11.64 9.16 -29.54
CA SER A 122 -11.26 10.12 -28.50
C SER A 122 -12.12 10.06 -27.23
N PRO A 123 -13.47 10.01 -27.28
CA PRO A 123 -14.29 9.97 -26.06
C PRO A 123 -14.06 8.71 -25.22
N GLU A 124 -13.96 7.54 -25.87
CA GLU A 124 -13.77 6.25 -25.20
C GLU A 124 -12.35 6.14 -24.61
N ASN A 125 -11.36 6.70 -25.31
CA ASN A 125 -9.99 6.78 -24.82
C ASN A 125 -9.86 7.78 -23.65
N GLY A 126 -10.55 8.92 -23.72
CA GLY A 126 -10.57 9.91 -22.64
C GLY A 126 -11.13 9.36 -21.33
N ALA A 127 -12.16 8.51 -21.40
CA ALA A 127 -12.67 7.81 -20.22
C ALA A 127 -11.63 6.87 -19.60
N ARG A 128 -10.91 6.10 -20.41
CA ARG A 128 -9.81 5.22 -19.96
C ARG A 128 -8.64 6.01 -19.36
N ASP A 129 -8.24 7.10 -20.01
CA ASP A 129 -7.15 7.95 -19.53
C ASP A 129 -7.50 8.58 -18.18
N ARG A 130 -8.75 8.97 -17.97
CA ARG A 130 -9.23 9.46 -16.68
C ARG A 130 -9.11 8.39 -15.58
N GLU A 131 -9.56 7.16 -15.84
CA GLU A 131 -9.46 6.06 -14.86
C GLU A 131 -7.99 5.72 -14.57
N HIS A 132 -7.15 5.71 -15.61
CA HIS A 132 -5.71 5.54 -15.50
C HIS A 132 -5.08 6.62 -14.60
N GLN A 133 -5.41 7.89 -14.84
CA GLN A 133 -4.91 9.03 -14.08
C GLN A 133 -5.37 9.03 -12.62
N GLU A 134 -6.61 8.59 -12.35
CA GLU A 134 -7.11 8.44 -10.98
C GLU A 134 -6.26 7.41 -10.22
N ARG A 135 -6.01 6.25 -10.82
CA ARG A 135 -5.16 5.19 -10.22
C ARG A 135 -3.73 5.67 -10.06
N HIS A 136 -3.18 6.35 -11.05
CA HIS A 136 -1.84 6.94 -10.99
C HIS A 136 -1.72 7.86 -9.76
N THR A 137 -2.64 8.81 -9.60
CA THR A 137 -2.65 9.75 -8.47
C THR A 137 -2.72 9.03 -7.12
N ARG A 138 -3.57 8.00 -7.02
CA ARG A 138 -3.72 7.18 -5.81
C ARG A 138 -2.44 6.43 -5.44
N ILE A 139 -1.74 5.88 -6.41
CA ILE A 139 -0.45 5.22 -6.19
C ILE A 139 0.57 6.25 -5.70
N MET A 140 0.63 7.42 -6.35
CA MET A 140 1.57 8.48 -5.98
C MET A 140 1.37 8.99 -4.55
N PHE A 141 0.14 8.98 -4.00
CA PHE A 141 -0.09 9.30 -2.59
C PHE A 141 0.35 8.21 -1.62
N ARG A 142 0.37 6.94 -2.06
CA ARG A 142 0.75 5.81 -1.21
C ARG A 142 2.25 5.59 -1.13
N LEU A 143 2.99 5.99 -2.17
CA LEU A 143 4.44 5.78 -2.23
C LEU A 143 5.19 6.81 -1.38
N ASN A 144 6.11 6.33 -0.55
CA ASN A 144 6.96 7.17 0.30
C ASN A 144 8.03 7.88 -0.54
N PRO A 145 8.04 9.23 -0.65
CA PRO A 145 9.00 9.95 -1.46
C PRO A 145 10.43 9.98 -0.88
N GLN A 146 10.65 9.40 0.30
CA GLN A 146 11.97 9.35 0.96
C GLN A 146 12.65 7.98 0.79
N GLU A 147 11.92 6.96 0.36
CA GLU A 147 12.46 5.61 0.19
C GLU A 147 12.89 5.37 -1.26
N LYS A 148 14.14 4.95 -1.46
CA LYS A 148 14.75 4.80 -2.80
C LYS A 148 13.88 3.97 -3.77
N LEU A 149 13.40 2.80 -3.36
CA LEU A 149 12.58 1.94 -4.22
C LEU A 149 11.25 2.62 -4.60
N HIS A 150 10.66 3.38 -3.69
CA HIS A 150 9.44 4.12 -3.95
C HIS A 150 9.69 5.25 -4.94
N ILE A 151 10.81 5.98 -4.82
CA ILE A 151 11.22 7.00 -5.80
C ILE A 151 11.37 6.38 -7.19
N MET A 152 12.09 5.26 -7.29
CA MET A 152 12.29 4.55 -8.57
C MET A 152 10.96 4.10 -9.19
N LEU A 153 10.02 3.61 -8.38
CA LEU A 153 8.68 3.28 -8.85
C LEU A 153 7.92 4.53 -9.32
N ARG A 154 7.99 5.64 -8.58
CA ARG A 154 7.33 6.90 -8.97
C ARG A 154 7.82 7.40 -10.32
N ASP A 155 9.14 7.42 -10.52
CA ASP A 155 9.75 7.86 -11.77
C ASP A 155 9.29 6.97 -12.93
N CYS A 156 9.34 5.64 -12.73
CA CYS A 156 8.84 4.67 -13.71
C CYS A 156 7.37 4.89 -14.08
N LEU A 157 6.51 5.24 -13.11
CA LEU A 157 5.09 5.50 -13.36
C LEU A 157 4.87 6.82 -14.13
N VAL A 158 5.71 7.83 -13.90
CA VAL A 158 5.71 9.07 -14.67
C VAL A 158 6.13 8.79 -16.12
N ASP A 159 7.16 7.97 -16.31
CA ASP A 159 7.62 7.57 -17.64
C ASP A 159 6.52 6.80 -18.39
N ILE A 160 5.80 5.90 -17.72
CA ILE A 160 4.63 5.21 -18.31
C ILE A 160 3.58 6.22 -18.81
N ARG A 161 3.26 7.25 -18.01
CA ARG A 161 2.32 8.31 -18.44
C ARG A 161 2.86 9.07 -19.65
N SER A 162 4.14 9.42 -19.65
CA SER A 162 4.78 10.10 -20.78
C SER A 162 4.73 9.25 -22.05
N THR A 163 5.06 7.95 -21.95
CA THR A 163 4.97 6.99 -23.06
C THR A 163 3.55 6.92 -23.61
N ILE A 164 2.52 6.86 -22.75
CA ILE A 164 1.12 6.89 -23.20
C ILE A 164 0.83 8.16 -24.00
N GLY A 165 1.18 9.34 -23.48
CA GLY A 165 0.96 10.62 -24.17
C GLY A 165 1.67 10.68 -25.52
N ASN A 166 2.95 10.28 -25.55
CA ASN A 166 3.74 10.23 -26.78
C ASN A 166 3.15 9.25 -27.80
N TYR A 167 2.58 8.14 -27.33
CA TYR A 167 2.01 7.09 -28.20
C TYR A 167 0.82 7.57 -29.03
N GLN A 168 0.05 8.54 -28.52
CA GLN A 168 -1.12 9.09 -29.21
C GLN A 168 -0.71 9.93 -30.44
N GLY A 169 0.46 10.56 -30.39
CA GLY A 169 0.97 11.41 -31.46
C GLY A 169 1.79 10.68 -32.54
N ILE A 170 1.99 9.36 -32.41
CA ILE A 170 2.85 8.60 -33.34
C ILE A 170 2.20 8.50 -34.73
N ARG A 171 3.02 8.74 -35.76
CA ARG A 171 2.63 8.62 -37.17
C ARG A 171 3.37 7.51 -37.91
N THR A 172 4.51 7.04 -37.38
CA THR A 172 5.35 6.07 -38.09
C THR A 172 5.35 4.68 -37.44
N PRO A 173 5.42 3.60 -38.22
CA PRO A 173 5.48 2.24 -37.67
C PRO A 173 6.71 1.98 -36.79
N THR A 174 7.85 2.60 -37.11
CA THR A 174 9.09 2.43 -36.35
C THR A 174 8.99 3.05 -34.95
N GLU A 175 8.41 4.25 -34.84
CA GLU A 175 8.13 4.89 -33.55
C GLU A 175 7.12 4.08 -32.74
N THR A 176 6.08 3.54 -33.38
CA THR A 176 5.09 2.67 -32.72
C THR A 176 5.78 1.47 -32.08
N GLN A 177 6.65 0.78 -32.82
CA GLN A 177 7.37 -0.38 -32.31
C GLN A 177 8.33 -0.01 -31.17
N PHE A 178 9.00 1.14 -31.28
CA PHE A 178 9.89 1.64 -30.23
C PHE A 178 9.12 1.90 -28.93
N GLN A 179 8.02 2.64 -29.01
CA GLN A 179 7.21 3.00 -27.83
C GLN A 179 6.50 1.78 -27.21
N LEU A 180 6.10 0.79 -28.02
CA LEU A 180 5.60 -0.50 -27.52
C LEU A 180 6.64 -1.24 -26.68
N LYS A 181 7.87 -1.35 -27.20
CA LYS A 181 8.99 -1.98 -26.46
C LYS A 181 9.29 -1.25 -25.17
N GLU A 182 9.26 0.08 -25.23
CA GLU A 182 9.51 0.92 -24.06
C GLU A 182 8.42 0.75 -23.00
N MET A 183 7.14 0.71 -23.39
CA MET A 183 6.04 0.41 -22.46
C MET A 183 6.23 -0.96 -21.80
N ILE A 184 6.58 -2.00 -22.57
CA ILE A 184 6.82 -3.34 -22.02
C ILE A 184 7.94 -3.33 -20.98
N ARG A 185 9.05 -2.64 -21.27
CA ARG A 185 10.17 -2.47 -20.35
C ARG A 185 9.74 -1.78 -19.06
N LEU A 186 9.08 -0.62 -19.19
CA LEU A 186 8.62 0.19 -18.05
C LEU A 186 7.63 -0.58 -17.17
N ILE A 187 6.72 -1.34 -17.77
CA ILE A 187 5.79 -2.17 -16.99
C ILE A 187 6.54 -3.25 -16.20
N GLY A 188 7.52 -3.92 -16.82
CA GLY A 188 8.34 -4.91 -16.13
C GLY A 188 9.13 -4.31 -14.96
N GLU A 189 9.66 -3.10 -15.13
CA GLU A 189 10.34 -2.36 -14.06
C GLU A 189 9.38 -1.96 -12.93
N ALA A 190 8.22 -1.40 -13.27
CA ALA A 190 7.19 -1.03 -12.30
C ALA A 190 6.72 -2.25 -11.48
N GLN A 191 6.55 -3.42 -12.12
CA GLN A 191 6.24 -4.68 -11.44
C GLN A 191 7.35 -5.07 -10.46
N THR A 192 8.60 -5.05 -10.93
CA THR A 192 9.78 -5.41 -10.12
C THR A 192 9.90 -4.51 -8.88
N TYR A 193 9.76 -3.19 -9.03
CA TYR A 193 9.82 -2.27 -7.89
C TYR A 193 8.63 -2.45 -6.94
N THR A 194 7.43 -2.67 -7.48
CA THR A 194 6.23 -2.93 -6.67
C THR A 194 6.42 -4.18 -5.81
N GLU A 195 6.85 -5.29 -6.40
CA GLU A 195 7.10 -6.54 -5.67
C GLU A 195 8.16 -6.36 -4.57
N ALA A 196 9.24 -5.63 -4.87
CA ALA A 196 10.28 -5.34 -3.89
C ALA A 196 9.75 -4.52 -2.69
N ILE A 197 8.94 -3.49 -2.97
CA ILE A 197 8.29 -2.66 -1.95
C ILE A 197 7.33 -3.51 -1.09
N LEU A 198 6.42 -4.24 -1.73
CA LEU A 198 5.44 -5.07 -1.03
C LEU A 198 6.14 -6.15 -0.18
N GLY A 199 7.21 -6.76 -0.68
CA GLY A 199 8.00 -7.75 0.05
C GLY A 199 8.79 -7.16 1.22
N ALA A 200 9.26 -5.92 1.12
CA ALA A 200 9.88 -5.21 2.23
C ALA A 200 8.85 -4.90 3.32
N GLU A 201 7.70 -4.33 2.95
CA GLU A 201 6.62 -3.97 3.87
C GLU A 201 6.02 -5.20 4.55
N TRP A 202 5.82 -6.30 3.82
CA TRP A 202 5.36 -7.55 4.40
C TRP A 202 6.31 -8.10 5.48
N ARG A 203 7.63 -7.99 5.26
CA ARG A 203 8.62 -8.37 6.27
C ARG A 203 8.56 -7.46 7.50
N ARG A 204 8.38 -6.14 7.31
CA ARG A 204 8.18 -5.18 8.41
C ARG A 204 6.94 -5.55 9.25
N VAL A 205 5.81 -5.82 8.60
CA VAL A 205 4.57 -6.27 9.28
C VAL A 205 4.81 -7.52 10.13
N LYS A 206 5.47 -8.54 9.58
CA LYS A 206 5.78 -9.77 10.34
C LYS A 206 6.63 -9.50 11.58
N GLN A 207 7.65 -8.64 11.45
CA GLN A 207 8.53 -8.30 12.56
C GLN A 207 7.79 -7.53 13.64
N GLU A 208 6.96 -6.56 13.26
CA GLU A 208 6.18 -5.73 14.18
C GLU A 208 5.14 -6.55 14.97
N VAL A 209 4.52 -7.55 14.34
CA VAL A 209 3.60 -8.47 15.01
C VAL A 209 4.33 -9.46 15.92
N ALA A 210 5.53 -9.91 15.53
CA ALA A 210 6.33 -10.85 16.31
C ALA A 210 6.98 -10.19 17.54
N TYR A 211 7.34 -8.91 17.46
CA TYR A 211 8.08 -8.16 18.49
C TYR A 211 7.42 -6.79 18.76
N PRO A 212 6.19 -6.77 19.33
CA PRO A 212 5.41 -5.54 19.51
C PRO A 212 6.09 -4.54 20.47
N GLU A 213 6.82 -5.02 21.46
CA GLU A 213 7.56 -4.18 22.42
C GLU A 213 8.63 -3.29 21.76
N VAL A 214 9.31 -3.81 20.73
CA VAL A 214 10.31 -3.04 19.99
C VAL A 214 9.64 -1.91 19.23
N LEU A 215 8.52 -2.20 18.55
CA LEU A 215 7.72 -1.18 17.85
C LEU A 215 7.20 -0.11 18.81
N MET A 216 6.67 -0.49 19.97
CA MET A 216 6.15 0.50 20.93
C MET A 216 7.26 1.39 21.50
N SER A 217 8.49 0.89 21.60
CA SER A 217 9.64 1.66 22.10
C SER A 217 10.12 2.75 21.12
N THR A 218 9.85 2.60 19.83
CA THR A 218 10.27 3.58 18.80
C THR A 218 9.26 4.71 18.60
N ILE A 219 8.04 4.56 19.11
CA ILE A 219 7.02 5.61 19.06
C ILE A 219 7.31 6.62 20.17
N PRO A 220 7.65 7.88 19.84
CA PRO A 220 7.93 8.88 20.86
C PRO A 220 6.68 9.15 21.69
N LYS A 221 6.85 9.29 23.00
CA LYS A 221 5.77 9.76 23.87
C LYS A 221 5.38 11.18 23.43
N PRO A 222 4.09 11.53 23.46
CA PRO A 222 3.67 12.91 23.18
C PRO A 222 4.44 13.85 24.12
N SER A 223 5.08 14.88 23.54
CA SER A 223 5.71 15.95 24.32
C SER A 223 4.62 16.65 25.13
N SER A 224 4.87 16.86 26.42
CA SER A 224 3.96 17.57 27.33
C SER A 224 3.83 19.07 27.07
N ASP A 225 4.30 19.55 25.92
CA ASP A 225 4.36 20.97 25.60
C ASP A 225 3.04 21.36 24.89
N ASN A 226 2.09 21.80 25.72
CA ASN A 226 1.07 22.78 25.36
C ASN A 226 1.47 24.14 25.93
#